data_AF-A0A7M3ZC06-F1
#
_entry.id   AF-A0A7M3ZC06-F1
#
_cell.length_a   1.000
_cell.length_b   1.000
_cell.length_c   1.000
_cell.angle_alpha   90.00
_cell.angle_beta   90.00
_cell.angle_gamma   90.00
#
_symmetry.space_group_name_H-M   'P 1'
#
loop_
_entity.id
_entity.type
_entity.pdbx_description
1 polymer ?
#
loop_
_entity_poly.entity_id
_entity_poly.type
_entity_poly.pdbx_seq_one_letter_code
_entity_poly.pdbx_strand_id
1 'polypeptide(L)'
;MVESNWARAAHRFGKWYSSASIDDIWMPPRLRSRECMFEQWTAGKYDRHISFETPNQVLEYFQSRMPKSCFYSTAYYGKPNEWKMINKDWKGADLIFDLDGDHLEQVDPFNFPEMLEIIQLQTWKLWEEFLHPEFGFTEEYLHITFSGHRGFHLHYRDPSVLGLDSSARRELVSHIRGVGIEVSALMNNDVSHGWKQRLEQGTETILAKLDMVHADDREGKEMTKELCAIIKERSNSPDTKVKGCSAPRMKTLAESVQHPRRRENVINGNYKGLGKNDHIFFELVKGDKSLILGQA
;
A
#
# COMPACT_ATOMS: atom_id res chain seq x y z
N MET A 1 -26.40 -15.47 22.90
CA MET A 1 -26.52 -15.97 21.50
C MET A 1 -25.28 -15.70 20.62
N VAL A 2 -24.09 -15.43 21.18
CA VAL A 2 -22.83 -15.29 20.40
C VAL A 2 -22.11 -16.64 20.23
N GLU A 3 -22.38 -17.60 21.12
CA GLU A 3 -21.73 -18.92 21.13
C GLU A 3 -22.13 -19.84 19.95
N SER A 4 -23.24 -19.57 19.26
CA SER A 4 -23.73 -20.45 18.18
C SER A 4 -22.99 -20.27 16.84
N ASN A 5 -22.31 -19.13 16.62
CA ASN A 5 -21.75 -18.81 15.30
C ASN A 5 -20.31 -19.35 15.12
N TRP A 6 -19.48 -19.27 16.16
CA TRP A 6 -18.09 -19.76 16.08
C TRP A 6 -18.01 -21.29 16.14
N ALA A 7 -18.86 -21.95 16.94
CA ALA A 7 -18.88 -23.42 17.03
C ALA A 7 -19.24 -24.06 15.67
N ARG A 8 -20.16 -23.44 14.93
CA ARG A 8 -20.52 -23.87 13.57
C ARG A 8 -19.36 -23.68 12.59
N ALA A 9 -18.63 -22.58 12.69
CA ALA A 9 -17.43 -22.35 11.88
C ALA A 9 -16.33 -23.36 12.21
N ALA A 10 -16.05 -23.57 13.50
CA ALA A 10 -15.08 -24.55 13.98
C ALA A 10 -15.41 -25.97 13.48
N HIS A 11 -16.68 -26.36 13.52
CA HIS A 11 -17.12 -27.65 12.98
C HIS A 11 -16.88 -27.77 11.46
N ARG A 12 -17.13 -26.70 10.70
CA ARG A 12 -16.90 -26.69 9.24
C ARG A 12 -15.40 -26.76 8.91
N PHE A 13 -14.57 -26.00 9.61
CA PHE A 13 -13.11 -26.06 9.47
C PHE A 13 -12.60 -27.44 9.84
N GLY A 14 -13.11 -28.01 10.94
CA GLY A 14 -12.75 -29.35 11.35
C GLY A 14 -13.07 -30.39 10.29
N LYS A 15 -14.29 -30.37 9.74
CA LYS A 15 -14.64 -31.24 8.61
C LYS A 15 -13.70 -31.07 7.43
N TRP A 16 -13.39 -29.83 7.05
CA TRP A 16 -12.50 -29.53 5.93
C TRP A 16 -11.08 -30.08 6.17
N TYR A 17 -10.45 -29.71 7.30
CA TYR A 17 -9.10 -30.18 7.62
C TYR A 17 -9.02 -31.70 7.72
N SER A 18 -10.02 -32.36 8.32
CA SER A 18 -10.05 -33.82 8.44
C SER A 18 -10.14 -34.55 7.10
N SER A 19 -10.72 -33.93 6.07
CA SER A 19 -10.79 -34.49 4.71
C SER A 19 -9.71 -33.98 3.77
N ALA A 20 -8.95 -32.94 4.17
CA ALA A 20 -7.94 -32.32 3.33
C ALA A 20 -6.78 -33.28 3.06
N SER A 21 -6.28 -33.23 1.83
CA SER A 21 -5.06 -33.87 1.40
C SER A 21 -3.90 -32.87 1.37
N ILE A 22 -2.70 -33.35 1.05
CA ILE A 22 -1.54 -32.47 0.96
C ILE A 22 -1.66 -31.46 -0.20
N ASP A 23 -2.34 -31.85 -1.29
CA ASP A 23 -2.50 -31.03 -2.49
C ASP A 23 -3.51 -29.89 -2.28
N ASP A 24 -4.37 -30.01 -1.27
CA ASP A 24 -5.33 -28.96 -0.88
C ASP A 24 -4.66 -27.83 -0.07
N ILE A 25 -3.45 -28.05 0.43
CA ILE A 25 -2.74 -27.10 1.30
C ILE A 25 -1.55 -26.51 0.55
N TRP A 26 -1.62 -25.22 0.28
CA TRP A 26 -0.48 -24.48 -0.24
C TRP A 26 0.65 -24.44 0.80
N MET A 27 1.87 -24.82 0.38
CA MET A 27 3.05 -24.83 1.24
C MET A 27 3.95 -23.62 0.96
N PRO A 28 4.41 -22.92 2.01
CA PRO A 28 5.34 -21.82 1.81
C PRO A 28 6.70 -22.33 1.31
N PRO A 29 7.35 -21.60 0.40
CA PRO A 29 8.70 -21.93 -0.01
C PRO A 29 9.64 -21.88 1.20
N ARG A 30 10.64 -22.76 1.23
CA ARG A 30 11.61 -22.88 2.34
C ARG A 30 10.97 -23.17 3.71
N LEU A 31 9.92 -24.00 3.74
CA LEU A 31 9.15 -24.41 4.92
C LEU A 31 10.00 -24.59 6.20
N ARG A 32 11.10 -25.34 6.11
CA ARG A 32 11.99 -25.68 7.24
C ARG A 32 12.62 -24.48 7.94
N SER A 33 12.72 -23.35 7.26
CA SER A 33 13.33 -22.12 7.76
C SER A 33 12.31 -21.11 8.29
N ARG A 34 11.02 -21.46 8.33
CA ARG A 34 9.96 -20.55 8.73
C ARG A 34 9.41 -20.90 10.10
N GLU A 35 9.11 -19.88 10.90
CA GLU A 35 8.25 -20.02 12.07
C GLU A 35 6.80 -20.04 11.58
N CYS A 36 6.01 -20.99 12.05
CA CYS A 36 4.57 -21.01 11.88
C CYS A 36 3.88 -20.55 13.16
N MET A 37 2.78 -19.81 12.97
CA MET A 37 1.86 -19.42 14.04
C MET A 37 0.44 -19.84 13.67
N PHE A 38 -0.30 -20.32 14.66
CA PHE A 38 -1.69 -20.72 14.49
C PHE A 38 -2.56 -20.06 15.53
N GLU A 39 -3.61 -19.37 15.08
CA GLU A 39 -4.69 -18.90 15.97
C GLU A 39 -5.67 -20.05 16.23
N GLN A 40 -5.98 -20.28 17.49
CA GLN A 40 -6.96 -21.28 17.91
C GLN A 40 -8.36 -20.68 18.02
N TRP A 41 -9.38 -21.53 18.06
CA TRP A 41 -10.78 -21.09 18.21
C TRP A 41 -11.07 -20.42 19.56
N THR A 42 -10.26 -20.73 20.57
CA THR A 42 -10.28 -20.01 21.85
C THR A 42 -9.57 -18.67 21.69
N ALA A 43 -10.30 -17.57 21.95
CA ALA A 43 -9.78 -16.22 21.83
C ALA A 43 -8.47 -16.02 22.62
N GLY A 44 -7.49 -15.37 21.98
CA GLY A 44 -6.19 -15.05 22.58
C GLY A 44 -5.22 -16.23 22.70
N LYS A 45 -5.60 -17.43 22.23
CA LYS A 45 -4.71 -18.60 22.24
C LYS A 45 -4.03 -18.75 20.88
N TYR A 46 -2.70 -18.61 20.90
CA TYR A 46 -1.84 -18.76 19.73
C TYR A 46 -0.80 -19.84 19.98
N ASP A 47 -0.67 -20.75 19.04
CA ASP A 47 0.46 -21.67 19.01
C ASP A 47 1.56 -21.02 18.16
N ARG A 48 2.74 -20.83 18.75
CA ARG A 48 3.88 -20.11 18.17
C ARG A 48 5.16 -20.87 18.37
N HIS A 49 6.24 -20.42 17.72
CA HIS A 49 7.55 -21.10 17.76
C HIS A 49 7.47 -22.53 17.22
N ILE A 50 6.59 -22.77 16.25
CA ILE A 50 6.44 -24.05 15.56
C ILE A 50 7.20 -23.99 14.25
N SER A 51 7.84 -25.09 13.88
CA SER A 51 8.43 -25.28 12.55
C SER A 51 8.18 -26.70 12.09
N PHE A 52 8.16 -26.88 10.78
CA PHE A 52 7.89 -28.17 10.16
C PHE A 52 9.03 -28.55 9.21
N GLU A 53 9.44 -29.81 9.27
CA GLU A 53 10.47 -30.37 8.40
C GLU A 53 9.89 -30.84 7.05
N THR A 54 8.62 -31.23 7.05
CA THR A 54 7.94 -31.78 5.86
C THR A 54 6.51 -31.27 5.75
N PRO A 55 5.97 -31.20 4.51
CA PRO A 55 4.56 -30.87 4.29
C PRO A 55 3.58 -31.78 5.03
N ASN A 56 3.89 -33.07 5.17
CA ASN A 56 3.04 -34.02 5.90
C ASN A 56 2.85 -33.64 7.37
N GLN A 57 3.89 -33.12 8.04
CA GLN A 57 3.75 -32.65 9.42
C GLN A 57 2.81 -31.45 9.54
N VAL A 58 2.74 -30.59 8.51
CA VAL A 58 1.77 -29.49 8.45
C VAL A 58 0.36 -30.06 8.35
N LEU A 59 0.14 -31.02 7.45
CA LEU A 59 -1.15 -31.69 7.29
C LEU A 59 -1.62 -32.38 8.58
N GLU A 60 -0.74 -33.15 9.23
CA GLU A 60 -1.01 -33.80 10.52
C GLU A 60 -1.35 -32.77 11.61
N TYR A 61 -0.64 -31.64 11.64
CA TYR A 61 -0.96 -30.54 12.55
C TYR A 61 -2.35 -29.97 12.27
N PHE A 62 -2.70 -29.74 11.01
CA PHE A 62 -3.99 -29.16 10.62
C PHE A 62 -5.14 -30.11 10.97
N GLN A 63 -4.98 -31.41 10.69
CA GLN A 63 -5.96 -32.44 11.02
C GLN A 63 -6.17 -32.63 12.53
N SER A 64 -5.11 -32.46 13.33
CA SER A 64 -5.17 -32.64 14.79
C SER A 64 -5.58 -31.38 15.56
N ARG A 65 -5.15 -30.20 15.11
CA ARG A 65 -5.37 -28.92 15.82
C ARG A 65 -6.51 -28.10 15.26
N MET A 66 -6.86 -28.29 13.98
CA MET A 66 -7.93 -27.57 13.28
C MET A 66 -7.88 -26.05 13.51
N PRO A 67 -6.74 -25.39 13.24
CA PRO A 67 -6.56 -23.98 13.59
C PRO A 67 -7.56 -23.07 12.87
N LYS A 68 -7.98 -22.00 13.56
CA LYS A 68 -8.87 -20.97 13.00
C LYS A 68 -8.18 -20.17 11.91
N SER A 69 -6.90 -19.85 12.10
CA SER A 69 -6.09 -19.10 11.14
C SER A 69 -4.64 -19.57 11.19
N CYS A 70 -4.00 -19.61 10.02
CA CYS A 70 -2.66 -20.15 9.82
C CYS A 70 -1.75 -19.07 9.28
N PHE A 71 -0.56 -18.93 9.86
CA PHE A 71 0.43 -17.94 9.47
C PHE A 71 1.81 -18.58 9.42
N TYR A 72 2.67 -18.04 8.57
CA TYR A 72 4.09 -18.34 8.56
C TYR A 72 4.88 -17.04 8.54
N SER A 73 6.09 -17.06 9.11
CA SER A 73 6.96 -15.89 9.16
C SER A 73 7.41 -15.51 7.76
N THR A 74 7.38 -14.21 7.47
CA THR A 74 8.00 -13.63 6.28
C THR A 74 9.51 -13.86 6.31
N ALA A 75 10.08 -13.86 7.52
CA ALA A 75 11.47 -14.13 7.80
C ALA A 75 11.85 -15.60 7.70
N TYR A 76 13.13 -15.81 7.40
CA TYR A 76 13.83 -17.07 7.38
C TYR A 76 14.78 -17.15 8.58
N TYR A 77 14.83 -18.31 9.21
CA TYR A 77 15.59 -18.57 10.42
C TYR A 77 16.38 -19.87 10.27
N GLY A 78 17.57 -19.91 10.87
CA GLY A 78 18.30 -21.17 11.07
C GLY A 78 17.63 -22.05 12.12
N LYS A 79 16.99 -21.42 13.13
CA LYS A 79 16.28 -22.10 14.23
C LYS A 79 14.89 -21.48 14.46
N PRO A 80 13.92 -21.73 13.58
CA PRO A 80 12.61 -21.06 13.61
C PRO A 80 11.78 -21.33 14.89
N ASN A 81 12.00 -22.48 15.54
CA ASN A 81 11.32 -22.91 16.76
C ASN A 81 11.93 -22.35 18.07
N GLU A 82 13.02 -21.58 18.00
CA GLU A 82 13.59 -20.92 19.17
C GLU A 82 12.63 -19.85 19.73
N TRP A 83 12.66 -19.66 21.04
CA TRP A 83 11.77 -18.70 21.72
C TRP A 83 12.29 -17.27 21.63
N LYS A 84 13.60 -17.09 21.78
CA LYS A 84 14.24 -15.77 21.76
C LYS A 84 14.70 -15.43 20.35
N MET A 85 14.38 -14.22 19.88
CA MET A 85 14.76 -13.74 18.54
C MET A 85 16.27 -13.83 18.28
N ILE A 86 17.09 -13.49 19.28
CA ILE A 86 18.56 -13.56 19.18
C ILE A 86 19.07 -14.99 18.92
N ASN A 87 18.31 -16.02 19.32
CA ASN A 87 18.65 -17.42 19.13
C ASN A 87 18.13 -17.99 17.81
N LYS A 88 17.18 -17.31 17.14
CA LYS A 88 16.56 -17.81 15.91
C LYS A 88 17.52 -17.87 14.73
N ASP A 89 18.64 -17.15 14.79
CA ASP A 89 19.62 -17.06 13.70
C ASP A 89 18.95 -16.58 12.39
N TRP A 90 18.54 -15.31 12.36
CA TRP A 90 17.84 -14.69 11.24
C TRP A 90 18.69 -14.71 9.96
N LYS A 91 18.09 -15.10 8.84
CA LYS A 91 18.77 -15.29 7.54
C LYS A 91 18.28 -14.37 6.42
N GLY A 92 17.20 -13.63 6.63
CA GLY A 92 16.54 -12.84 5.59
C GLY A 92 15.04 -12.80 5.80
N ALA A 93 14.32 -12.06 4.96
CA ALA A 93 12.86 -12.10 4.91
C ALA A 93 12.34 -11.77 3.52
N ASP A 94 11.22 -12.38 3.16
CA ASP A 94 10.43 -11.98 1.98
C ASP A 94 10.15 -10.47 2.04
N LEU A 95 10.18 -9.82 0.89
CA LEU A 95 9.64 -8.47 0.75
C LEU A 95 8.15 -8.59 0.45
N ILE A 96 7.32 -8.01 1.31
CA ILE A 96 5.86 -8.14 1.22
C ILE A 96 5.24 -6.75 1.17
N PHE A 97 4.31 -6.58 0.24
CA PHE A 97 3.40 -5.45 0.18
C PHE A 97 2.00 -5.97 0.48
N ASP A 98 1.35 -5.37 1.47
CA ASP A 98 0.01 -5.73 1.95
C ASP A 98 -0.95 -4.57 1.62
N LEU A 99 -1.97 -4.87 0.83
CA LEU A 99 -2.98 -3.91 0.40
C LEU A 99 -4.33 -4.35 0.98
N ASP A 100 -4.81 -3.66 2.02
CA ASP A 100 -6.12 -3.88 2.64
C ASP A 100 -7.12 -2.79 2.21
N GLY A 101 -8.30 -3.23 1.74
CA GLY A 101 -9.35 -2.34 1.24
C GLY A 101 -10.03 -1.50 2.32
N ASP A 102 -9.94 -1.88 3.61
CA ASP A 102 -10.59 -1.13 4.70
C ASP A 102 -9.89 0.19 5.06
N HIS A 103 -8.68 0.40 4.56
CA HIS A 103 -7.95 1.66 4.66
C HIS A 103 -8.28 2.65 3.53
N LEU A 104 -9.14 2.26 2.58
CA LEU A 104 -9.57 3.13 1.50
C LEU A 104 -10.76 3.99 1.95
N GLU A 105 -10.50 5.28 2.23
CA GLU A 105 -11.52 6.22 2.73
C GLU A 105 -12.76 6.38 1.82
N GLN A 106 -12.64 6.06 0.54
CA GLN A 106 -13.70 6.22 -0.47
C GLN A 106 -14.53 4.96 -0.69
N VAL A 107 -14.17 3.87 -0.04
CA VAL A 107 -14.81 2.57 -0.24
C VAL A 107 -15.73 2.27 0.92
N ASP A 108 -16.98 1.92 0.62
CA ASP A 108 -17.88 1.37 1.63
C ASP A 108 -17.31 -0.01 2.07
N PRO A 109 -16.85 -0.16 3.32
CA PRO A 109 -16.27 -1.43 3.79
C PRO A 109 -17.29 -2.58 3.81
N PHE A 110 -18.58 -2.28 3.64
CA PHE A 110 -19.66 -3.27 3.54
C PHE A 110 -19.99 -3.63 2.08
N ASN A 111 -19.48 -2.89 1.09
CA ASN A 111 -19.59 -3.21 -0.33
C ASN A 111 -18.37 -4.02 -0.82
N PHE A 112 -18.35 -5.32 -0.47
CA PHE A 112 -17.21 -6.19 -0.78
C PHE A 112 -16.84 -6.28 -2.27
N PRO A 113 -17.78 -6.43 -3.23
CA PRO A 113 -17.43 -6.50 -4.64
C PRO A 113 -16.66 -5.25 -5.13
N GLU A 114 -17.19 -4.06 -4.86
CA GLU A 114 -16.56 -2.79 -5.26
C GLU A 114 -15.19 -2.61 -4.57
N MET A 115 -15.11 -2.91 -3.27
CA MET A 115 -13.84 -2.86 -2.53
C MET A 115 -12.79 -3.78 -3.15
N LEU A 116 -13.17 -5.00 -3.54
CA LEU A 116 -12.26 -5.96 -4.15
C LEU A 116 -11.80 -5.53 -5.55
N GLU A 117 -12.69 -4.97 -6.37
CA GLU A 117 -12.32 -4.40 -7.66
C GLU A 117 -11.32 -3.26 -7.52
N ILE A 118 -11.57 -2.35 -6.56
CA ILE A 118 -10.67 -1.23 -6.29
C ILE A 118 -9.32 -1.74 -5.79
N ILE A 119 -9.27 -2.59 -4.76
CA ILE A 119 -8.00 -3.05 -4.19
C ILE A 119 -7.20 -3.92 -5.16
N GLN A 120 -7.87 -4.63 -6.07
CA GLN A 120 -7.21 -5.34 -7.17
C GLN A 120 -6.56 -4.38 -8.16
N LEU A 121 -7.26 -3.32 -8.56
CA LEU A 121 -6.69 -2.28 -9.43
C LEU A 121 -5.50 -1.59 -8.77
N GLN A 122 -5.60 -1.26 -7.47
CA GLN A 122 -4.51 -0.67 -6.70
C GLN A 122 -3.29 -1.60 -6.62
N THR A 123 -3.53 -2.91 -6.44
CA THR A 123 -2.49 -3.96 -6.46
C THR A 123 -1.79 -4.02 -7.81
N TRP A 124 -2.55 -3.98 -8.90
CA TRP A 124 -2.02 -3.97 -10.26
C TRP A 124 -1.15 -2.74 -10.51
N LYS A 125 -1.63 -1.55 -10.12
CA LYS A 125 -0.88 -0.29 -10.28
C LYS A 125 0.40 -0.26 -9.47
N LEU A 126 0.39 -0.77 -8.24
CA LEU A 126 1.63 -0.90 -7.45
C LEU A 126 2.69 -1.69 -8.24
N TRP A 127 2.29 -2.80 -8.88
CA TRP A 127 3.19 -3.61 -9.69
C TRP A 127 3.67 -2.86 -10.94
N GLU A 128 2.73 -2.41 -11.78
CA GLU A 128 3.01 -1.82 -13.09
C GLU A 128 3.69 -0.46 -13.03
N GLU A 129 3.44 0.35 -12.00
CA GLU A 129 3.97 1.71 -11.94
C GLU A 129 5.24 1.82 -11.10
N PHE A 130 5.44 0.93 -10.11
CA PHE A 130 6.58 1.04 -9.19
C PHE A 130 7.44 -0.22 -9.18
N LEU A 131 6.88 -1.35 -8.76
CA LEU A 131 7.69 -2.52 -8.45
C LEU A 131 8.43 -3.03 -9.69
N HIS A 132 7.73 -3.17 -10.82
CA HIS A 132 8.33 -3.64 -12.05
C HIS A 132 9.25 -2.60 -12.72
N PRO A 133 8.75 -1.42 -13.14
CA PRO A 133 9.57 -0.50 -13.95
C PRO A 133 10.64 0.25 -13.16
N GLU A 134 10.41 0.57 -11.88
CA GLU A 134 11.32 1.43 -11.12
C GLU A 134 12.27 0.64 -10.21
N PHE A 135 11.80 -0.44 -9.60
CA PHE A 135 12.64 -1.30 -8.77
C PHE A 135 13.25 -2.46 -9.55
N GLY A 136 12.85 -2.65 -10.81
CA GLY A 136 13.36 -3.71 -11.68
C GLY A 136 12.87 -5.10 -11.27
N PHE A 137 11.76 -5.19 -10.52
CA PHE A 137 11.26 -6.47 -10.04
C PHE A 137 10.67 -7.28 -11.19
N THR A 138 11.04 -8.55 -11.30
CA THR A 138 10.52 -9.46 -12.32
C THR A 138 9.43 -10.38 -11.80
N GLU A 139 8.49 -10.78 -12.66
CA GLU A 139 7.39 -11.69 -12.28
C GLU A 139 7.87 -13.06 -11.76
N GLU A 140 9.07 -13.49 -12.17
CA GLU A 140 9.70 -14.75 -11.73
C GLU A 140 9.75 -14.88 -10.19
N TYR A 141 9.96 -13.77 -9.49
CA TYR A 141 10.07 -13.74 -8.03
C TYR A 141 8.78 -13.30 -7.32
N LEU A 142 7.73 -12.97 -8.08
CA LEU A 142 6.47 -12.47 -7.55
C LEU A 142 5.51 -13.63 -7.27
N HIS A 143 4.87 -13.57 -6.11
CA HIS A 143 3.72 -14.40 -5.79
C HIS A 143 2.62 -13.55 -5.16
N ILE A 144 1.45 -13.54 -5.78
CA ILE A 144 0.30 -12.77 -5.33
C ILE A 144 -0.69 -13.71 -4.62
N THR A 145 -1.18 -13.31 -3.46
CA THR A 145 -2.22 -14.04 -2.72
C THR A 145 -3.39 -13.12 -2.40
N PHE A 146 -4.62 -13.60 -2.56
CA PHE A 146 -5.77 -12.99 -1.92
C PHE A 146 -5.69 -13.21 -0.40
N SER A 147 -5.91 -12.18 0.41
CA SER A 147 -5.79 -12.26 1.88
C SER A 147 -6.87 -13.13 2.53
N GLY A 148 -7.88 -13.54 1.76
CA GLY A 148 -9.03 -14.30 2.23
C GLY A 148 -10.16 -13.40 2.76
N HIS A 149 -9.97 -12.07 2.74
CA HIS A 149 -10.99 -11.13 3.21
C HIS A 149 -11.14 -9.91 2.31
N ARG A 150 -10.19 -8.96 2.33
CA ARG A 150 -10.40 -7.59 1.79
C ARG A 150 -9.24 -7.04 0.98
N GLY A 151 -8.26 -7.88 0.63
CA GLY A 151 -7.00 -7.39 0.13
C GLY A 151 -6.13 -8.43 -0.54
N PHE A 152 -4.95 -7.98 -0.96
CA PHE A 152 -3.95 -8.82 -1.61
C PHE A 152 -2.58 -8.62 -0.98
N HIS A 153 -1.79 -9.68 -0.98
CA HIS A 153 -0.38 -9.62 -0.62
C HIS A 153 0.48 -9.92 -1.85
N LEU A 154 1.48 -9.08 -2.09
CA LEU A 154 2.52 -9.33 -3.08
C LEU A 154 3.76 -9.80 -2.32
N HIS A 155 4.09 -11.09 -2.44
CA HIS A 155 5.31 -11.66 -1.90
C HIS A 155 6.40 -11.64 -2.97
N TYR A 156 7.41 -10.81 -2.79
CA TYR A 156 8.58 -10.72 -3.67
C TYR A 156 9.79 -11.42 -3.03
N ARG A 157 10.34 -12.43 -3.73
CA ARG A 157 11.29 -13.40 -3.15
C ARG A 157 12.64 -13.50 -3.88
N ASP A 158 13.05 -12.42 -4.56
CA ASP A 158 14.39 -12.35 -5.16
C ASP A 158 15.45 -12.46 -4.04
N PRO A 159 16.40 -13.42 -4.14
CA PRO A 159 17.54 -13.53 -3.22
C PRO A 159 18.27 -12.21 -2.93
N SER A 160 18.36 -11.30 -3.90
CA SER A 160 19.07 -10.03 -3.80
C SER A 160 18.46 -9.08 -2.75
N VAL A 161 17.15 -9.17 -2.50
CA VAL A 161 16.42 -8.27 -1.59
C VAL A 161 16.10 -8.87 -0.23
N LEU A 162 16.38 -10.17 -0.01
CA LEU A 162 16.02 -10.85 1.24
C LEU A 162 16.73 -10.23 2.47
N GLY A 163 17.91 -9.66 2.26
CA GLY A 163 18.74 -9.02 3.27
C GLY A 163 18.35 -7.57 3.61
N LEU A 164 17.36 -6.98 2.93
CA LEU A 164 16.96 -5.60 3.21
C LEU A 164 16.51 -5.45 4.66
N ASP A 165 17.10 -4.50 5.37
CA ASP A 165 16.72 -4.15 6.73
C ASP A 165 15.43 -3.31 6.77
N SER A 166 14.95 -3.00 7.97
CA SER A 166 13.74 -2.22 8.14
C SER A 166 13.84 -0.78 7.62
N SER A 167 15.05 -0.21 7.55
CA SER A 167 15.27 1.15 7.03
C SER A 167 15.16 1.16 5.51
N ALA A 168 15.86 0.25 4.83
CA ALA A 168 15.81 0.13 3.38
C ALA A 168 14.39 -0.20 2.89
N ARG A 169 13.67 -1.09 3.59
CA ARG A 169 12.25 -1.38 3.29
C ARG A 169 11.37 -0.14 3.47
N ARG A 170 11.64 0.69 4.48
CA ARG A 170 10.93 1.95 4.68
C ARG A 170 11.19 2.92 3.53
N GLU A 171 12.41 3.01 3.02
CA GLU A 171 12.72 3.85 1.87
C GLU A 171 11.94 3.43 0.60
N LEU A 172 11.78 2.13 0.35
CA LEU A 172 10.92 1.65 -0.75
C LEU A 172 9.48 2.16 -0.59
N VAL A 173 8.92 2.06 0.61
CA VAL A 173 7.57 2.55 0.92
C VAL A 173 7.50 4.08 0.81
N SER A 174 8.51 4.81 1.29
CA SER A 174 8.59 6.27 1.17
C SER A 174 8.60 6.70 -0.30
N HIS A 175 9.36 5.99 -1.13
CA HIS A 175 9.44 6.23 -2.57
C HIS A 175 8.10 5.98 -3.26
N ILE A 176 7.43 4.86 -2.99
CA ILE A 176 6.08 4.57 -3.53
C ILE A 176 5.10 5.66 -3.12
N ARG A 177 5.19 6.15 -1.88
CA ARG A 177 4.29 7.20 -1.35
C ARG A 177 4.70 8.63 -1.74
N GLY A 178 5.79 8.80 -2.46
CA GLY A 178 6.32 10.10 -2.86
C GLY A 178 6.79 10.99 -1.70
N VAL A 179 7.13 10.40 -0.56
CA VAL A 179 7.63 11.10 0.62
C VAL A 179 9.05 11.56 0.35
N GLY A 180 9.35 12.83 0.65
CA GLY A 180 10.70 13.40 0.49
C GLY A 180 11.07 13.80 -0.94
N ILE A 181 10.12 13.79 -1.88
CA ILE A 181 10.37 14.25 -3.26
C ILE A 181 10.61 15.76 -3.31
N GLU A 182 11.70 16.15 -3.96
CA GLU A 182 12.10 17.52 -4.26
C GLU A 182 11.84 17.86 -5.74
N VAL A 183 10.72 18.54 -6.02
CA VAL A 183 10.27 18.86 -7.40
C VAL A 183 11.31 19.65 -8.16
N SER A 184 11.89 20.66 -7.53
CA SER A 184 12.87 21.52 -8.20
C SER A 184 14.10 20.75 -8.68
N ALA A 185 14.48 19.68 -7.97
CA ALA A 185 15.55 18.80 -8.41
C ALA A 185 15.11 17.88 -9.56
N LEU A 186 13.90 17.31 -9.47
CA LEU A 186 13.39 16.41 -10.51
C LEU A 186 13.10 17.12 -11.83
N MET A 187 12.52 18.32 -11.80
CA MET A 187 12.12 19.06 -13.01
C MET A 187 13.31 19.59 -13.81
N ASN A 188 14.51 19.64 -13.22
CA ASN A 188 15.74 20.01 -13.91
C ASN A 188 16.37 18.85 -14.70
N ASN A 189 15.88 17.62 -14.55
CA ASN A 189 16.36 16.48 -15.35
C ASN A 189 15.73 16.52 -16.74
N ASP A 190 16.49 16.22 -17.80
CA ASP A 190 15.96 16.22 -19.18
C ASP A 190 15.00 15.06 -19.45
N VAL A 191 15.14 13.95 -18.72
CA VAL A 191 14.42 12.70 -18.97
C VAL A 191 13.17 12.62 -18.08
N SER A 192 11.97 12.60 -18.68
CA SER A 192 10.69 12.46 -17.95
C SER A 192 10.32 10.99 -17.73
N HIS A 193 10.65 10.46 -16.54
CA HIS A 193 10.30 9.10 -16.10
C HIS A 193 9.98 9.11 -14.60
N GLY A 194 9.26 8.07 -14.15
CA GLY A 194 8.91 7.85 -12.74
C GLY A 194 8.26 9.07 -12.10
N TRP A 195 8.81 9.54 -10.98
CA TRP A 195 8.24 10.68 -10.26
C TRP A 195 8.22 12.01 -11.02
N LYS A 196 9.15 12.25 -11.97
CA LYS A 196 9.06 13.46 -12.80
C LYS A 196 7.81 13.43 -13.66
N GLN A 197 7.56 12.31 -14.35
CA GLN A 197 6.37 12.13 -15.17
C GLN A 197 5.08 12.24 -14.35
N ARG A 198 5.04 11.63 -13.15
CA ARG A 198 3.90 11.78 -12.22
C ARG A 198 3.68 13.23 -11.81
N LEU A 199 4.74 13.99 -11.53
CA LEU A 199 4.62 15.40 -11.16
C LEU A 199 4.13 16.27 -12.32
N GLU A 200 4.56 15.98 -13.56
CA GLU A 200 4.10 16.68 -14.76
C GLU A 200 2.59 16.44 -14.99
N GLN A 201 2.16 15.16 -15.00
CA GLN A 201 0.74 14.79 -15.13
C GLN A 201 -0.12 15.35 -13.99
N GLY A 202 0.41 15.34 -12.77
CA GLY A 202 -0.23 15.93 -11.60
C GLY A 202 -0.37 17.43 -11.68
N THR A 203 0.66 18.10 -12.19
CA THR A 203 0.62 19.54 -12.41
C THR A 203 -0.50 19.90 -13.40
N GLU A 204 -0.62 19.18 -14.51
CA GLU A 204 -1.70 19.38 -15.48
C GLU A 204 -3.09 19.11 -14.88
N THR A 205 -3.22 18.01 -14.13
CA THR A 205 -4.48 17.63 -13.48
C THR A 205 -4.93 18.67 -12.46
N ILE A 206 -4.02 19.12 -11.59
CA ILE A 206 -4.31 20.17 -10.60
C ILE A 206 -4.61 21.51 -11.28
N LEU A 207 -3.93 21.86 -12.36
CA LEU A 207 -4.25 23.07 -13.13
C LEU A 207 -5.66 23.01 -13.71
N ALA A 208 -6.08 21.88 -14.29
CA ALA A 208 -7.44 21.69 -14.78
C ALA A 208 -8.49 21.79 -13.65
N LYS A 209 -8.23 21.17 -12.49
CA LYS A 209 -9.09 21.32 -11.30
C LYS A 209 -9.17 22.77 -10.82
N LEU A 210 -8.07 23.52 -10.87
CA LEU A 210 -8.05 24.94 -10.52
C LEU A 210 -8.79 25.82 -11.54
N ASP A 211 -8.82 25.44 -12.82
CA ASP A 211 -9.64 26.12 -13.83
C ASP A 211 -11.14 25.98 -13.51
N MET A 212 -11.57 24.79 -13.05
CA MET A 212 -12.94 24.59 -12.54
C MET A 212 -13.22 25.45 -11.31
N VAL A 213 -12.27 25.51 -10.35
CA VAL A 213 -12.41 26.39 -9.18
C VAL A 213 -12.55 27.86 -9.57
N HIS A 214 -11.81 28.30 -10.60
CA HIS A 214 -11.84 29.67 -11.09
C HIS A 214 -13.19 30.05 -11.74
N ALA A 215 -13.88 29.10 -12.37
CA ALA A 215 -15.22 29.32 -12.92
C ALA A 215 -16.26 29.72 -11.85
N ASP A 216 -16.03 29.35 -10.59
CA ASP A 216 -16.85 29.65 -9.40
C ASP A 216 -18.34 29.30 -9.53
N ASP A 217 -18.65 28.33 -10.37
CA ASP A 217 -19.97 27.74 -10.52
C ASP A 217 -20.23 26.67 -9.44
N ARG A 218 -21.26 25.84 -9.64
CA ARG A 218 -21.58 24.75 -8.70
C ARG A 218 -20.45 23.72 -8.64
N GLU A 219 -19.91 23.32 -9.78
CA GLU A 219 -18.85 22.31 -9.89
C GLU A 219 -17.53 22.85 -9.31
N GLY A 220 -17.19 24.11 -9.59
CA GLY A 220 -16.03 24.78 -9.01
C GLY A 220 -16.06 24.85 -7.48
N LYS A 221 -17.24 25.01 -6.88
CA LYS A 221 -17.42 24.97 -5.41
C LYS A 221 -17.25 23.56 -4.84
N GLU A 222 -17.68 22.53 -5.55
CA GLU A 222 -17.45 21.14 -5.16
C GLU A 222 -15.95 20.80 -5.29
N MET A 223 -15.31 21.19 -6.39
CA MET A 223 -13.87 21.03 -6.61
C MET A 223 -13.02 21.78 -5.56
N THR A 224 -13.46 22.97 -5.14
CA THR A 224 -12.81 23.70 -4.04
C THR A 224 -12.79 22.88 -2.75
N LYS A 225 -13.87 22.14 -2.44
CA LYS A 225 -13.93 21.28 -1.25
C LYS A 225 -12.99 20.09 -1.41
N GLU A 226 -12.95 19.47 -2.58
CA GLU A 226 -12.04 18.36 -2.89
C GLU A 226 -10.58 18.77 -2.72
N LEU A 227 -10.13 19.84 -3.35
CA LEU A 227 -8.75 20.33 -3.24
C LEU A 227 -8.39 20.73 -1.80
N CYS A 228 -9.33 21.30 -1.04
CA CYS A 228 -9.11 21.58 0.39
C CYS A 228 -8.98 20.29 1.22
N ALA A 229 -9.72 19.23 0.87
CA ALA A 229 -9.63 17.92 1.53
C ALA A 229 -8.27 17.26 1.29
N ILE A 230 -7.73 17.35 0.07
CA ILE A 230 -6.37 16.88 -0.26
C ILE A 230 -5.33 17.55 0.66
N ILE A 231 -5.38 18.87 0.80
CA ILE A 231 -4.46 19.60 1.69
C ILE A 231 -4.64 19.17 3.16
N LYS A 232 -5.88 18.96 3.59
CA LYS A 232 -6.16 18.51 4.95
C LYS A 232 -5.57 17.13 5.22
N GLU A 233 -5.72 16.19 4.30
CA GLU A 233 -5.12 14.86 4.38
C GLU A 233 -3.59 14.94 4.42
N ARG A 234 -2.99 15.69 3.48
CA ARG A 234 -1.55 15.92 3.41
C ARG A 234 -0.98 16.58 4.67
N SER A 235 -1.75 17.40 5.38
CA SER A 235 -1.31 18.08 6.61
C SER A 235 -0.85 17.14 7.75
N ASN A 236 -1.27 15.87 7.69
CA ASN A 236 -0.85 14.80 8.60
C ASN A 236 0.51 14.18 8.22
N SER A 237 1.02 14.46 7.02
CA SER A 237 2.30 13.92 6.55
C SER A 237 3.47 14.63 7.25
N PRO A 238 4.52 13.90 7.67
CA PRO A 238 5.63 14.48 8.41
C PRO A 238 6.47 15.47 7.58
N ASP A 239 6.41 15.40 6.25
CA ASP A 239 7.15 16.25 5.30
C ASP A 239 6.41 17.54 4.90
N THR A 240 5.15 17.72 5.32
CA THR A 240 4.35 18.86 4.86
C THR A 240 4.66 20.16 5.61
N LYS A 241 4.70 21.26 4.88
CA LYS A 241 4.78 22.63 5.43
C LYS A 241 3.42 23.32 5.52
N VAL A 242 2.36 22.68 5.01
CA VAL A 242 1.02 23.27 4.90
C VAL A 242 0.08 22.58 5.88
N LYS A 243 -0.49 23.35 6.81
CA LYS A 243 -1.42 22.84 7.84
C LYS A 243 -2.91 22.93 7.46
N GLY A 244 -3.21 23.48 6.29
CA GLY A 244 -4.57 23.65 5.79
C GLY A 244 -4.66 24.68 4.67
N CYS A 245 -5.75 24.62 3.91
CA CYS A 245 -6.12 25.65 2.93
C CYS A 245 -7.59 26.00 3.12
N SER A 246 -7.91 27.30 3.17
CA SER A 246 -9.29 27.78 3.21
C SER A 246 -9.82 27.98 1.79
N ALA A 247 -11.13 27.86 1.61
CA ALA A 247 -11.76 28.08 0.30
C ALA A 247 -11.38 29.42 -0.35
N PRO A 248 -11.34 30.57 0.37
CA PRO A 248 -10.87 31.83 -0.22
C PRO A 248 -9.41 31.77 -0.69
N ARG A 249 -8.52 31.12 0.07
CA ARG A 249 -7.11 30.97 -0.32
C ARG A 249 -6.96 30.06 -1.53
N MET A 250 -7.79 29.01 -1.65
CA MET A 250 -7.85 28.14 -2.81
C MET A 250 -8.27 28.92 -4.06
N LYS A 251 -9.29 29.78 -3.96
CA LYS A 251 -9.70 30.68 -5.05
C LYS A 251 -8.59 31.63 -5.47
N THR A 252 -7.87 32.23 -4.52
CA THR A 252 -6.69 33.08 -4.83
C THR A 252 -5.59 32.31 -5.57
N LEU A 253 -5.36 31.04 -5.22
CA LEU A 253 -4.45 30.17 -5.97
C LEU A 253 -4.96 29.92 -7.39
N ALA A 254 -6.25 29.58 -7.55
CA ALA A 254 -6.89 29.35 -8.83
C ALA A 254 -6.81 30.58 -9.76
N GLU A 255 -7.05 31.78 -9.24
CA GLU A 255 -6.88 33.04 -9.97
C GLU A 255 -5.41 33.29 -10.35
N SER A 256 -4.46 32.99 -9.46
CA SER A 256 -3.04 33.22 -9.71
C SER A 256 -2.49 32.38 -10.87
N VAL A 257 -2.98 31.15 -11.04
CA VAL A 257 -2.54 30.26 -12.12
C VAL A 257 -3.17 30.59 -13.48
N GLN A 258 -4.13 31.51 -13.56
CA GLN A 258 -4.69 31.98 -14.84
C GLN A 258 -3.75 32.91 -15.60
N HIS A 259 -2.78 33.54 -14.92
CA HIS A 259 -1.81 34.40 -15.59
C HIS A 259 -0.90 33.55 -16.52
N PRO A 260 -0.83 33.82 -17.84
CA PRO A 260 -0.18 32.94 -18.82
C PRO A 260 1.26 32.56 -18.45
N ARG A 261 2.09 33.56 -18.11
CA ARG A 261 3.49 33.34 -17.70
C ARG A 261 3.62 32.56 -16.39
N ARG A 262 2.69 32.70 -15.44
CA ARG A 262 2.74 31.94 -14.18
C ARG A 262 2.37 30.49 -14.43
N ARG A 263 1.34 30.26 -15.26
CA ARG A 263 0.93 28.91 -15.68
C ARG A 263 2.06 28.18 -16.39
N GLU A 264 2.69 28.83 -17.37
CA GLU A 264 3.83 28.27 -18.10
C GLU A 264 5.00 27.94 -17.16
N ASN A 265 5.33 28.82 -16.21
CA ASN A 265 6.34 28.53 -15.20
C ASN A 265 5.96 27.31 -14.34
N VAL A 266 4.69 27.20 -13.94
CA VAL A 266 4.19 26.07 -13.14
C VAL A 266 4.27 24.76 -13.93
N ILE A 267 3.86 24.74 -15.19
CA ILE A 267 3.98 23.58 -16.09
C ILE A 267 5.45 23.14 -16.19
N ASN A 268 6.37 24.09 -16.29
CA ASN A 268 7.82 23.84 -16.31
C ASN A 268 8.43 23.56 -14.92
N GLY A 269 7.62 23.29 -13.89
CA GLY A 269 8.09 22.90 -12.56
C GLY A 269 8.57 24.05 -11.66
N ASN A 270 8.42 25.31 -12.10
CA ASN A 270 8.81 26.48 -11.33
C ASN A 270 7.61 27.14 -10.63
N TYR A 271 7.35 26.69 -9.40
CA TYR A 271 6.22 27.16 -8.59
C TYR A 271 6.48 28.49 -7.86
N LYS A 272 7.72 29.02 -7.85
CA LYS A 272 8.08 30.24 -7.09
C LYS A 272 7.25 31.46 -7.47
N GLY A 273 6.76 31.51 -8.70
CA GLY A 273 5.86 32.56 -9.19
C GLY A 273 4.50 32.64 -8.48
N LEU A 274 4.13 31.63 -7.67
CA LEU A 274 2.89 31.57 -6.89
C LEU A 274 3.02 32.21 -5.50
N GLY A 275 4.22 32.68 -5.13
CA GLY A 275 4.46 33.36 -3.85
C GLY A 275 4.05 32.49 -2.67
N LYS A 276 3.21 33.02 -1.75
CA LYS A 276 2.76 32.31 -0.54
C LYS A 276 1.91 31.05 -0.79
N ASN A 277 1.56 30.76 -2.04
CA ASN A 277 0.74 29.61 -2.42
C ASN A 277 1.55 28.52 -3.15
N ASP A 278 2.86 28.69 -3.32
CA ASP A 278 3.75 27.69 -3.94
C ASP A 278 3.69 26.33 -3.23
N HIS A 279 3.78 26.34 -1.89
CA HIS A 279 3.69 25.14 -1.06
C HIS A 279 2.29 24.51 -1.12
N ILE A 280 1.22 25.30 -1.30
CA ILE A 280 -0.14 24.72 -1.43
C ILE A 280 -0.24 23.98 -2.76
N PHE A 281 0.14 24.62 -3.86
CA PHE A 281 0.11 23.99 -5.17
C PHE A 281 0.92 22.70 -5.16
N PHE A 282 2.09 22.73 -4.54
CA PHE A 282 2.94 21.56 -4.40
C PHE A 282 2.28 20.41 -3.62
N GLU A 283 1.66 20.71 -2.47
CA GLU A 283 0.95 19.69 -1.69
C GLU A 283 -0.32 19.19 -2.39
N LEU A 284 -0.95 20.00 -3.25
CA LEU A 284 -2.04 19.54 -4.12
C LEU A 284 -1.54 18.52 -5.13
N VAL A 285 -0.43 18.81 -5.82
CA VAL A 285 0.16 17.86 -6.77
C VAL A 285 0.56 16.58 -6.02
N LYS A 286 1.32 16.66 -4.92
CA LYS A 286 1.71 15.47 -4.15
C LYS A 286 0.54 14.66 -3.57
N GLY A 287 -0.52 15.34 -3.17
CA GLY A 287 -1.68 14.72 -2.53
C GLY A 287 -2.73 14.20 -3.51
N ASP A 288 -2.58 14.46 -4.80
CA ASP A 288 -3.51 13.95 -5.79
C ASP A 288 -3.34 12.44 -5.92
N LYS A 289 -4.30 11.68 -5.39
CA LYS A 289 -4.28 10.22 -5.36
C LYS A 289 -4.22 9.61 -6.76
N SER A 290 -4.65 10.36 -7.78
CA SER A 290 -4.51 10.01 -9.20
C SER A 290 -3.06 9.78 -9.64
N LEU A 291 -2.07 10.28 -8.89
CA LEU A 291 -0.66 10.22 -9.24
C LEU A 291 0.11 9.10 -8.55
N ILE A 292 -0.31 8.74 -7.33
CA ILE A 292 0.33 7.66 -6.58
C ILE A 292 -0.23 6.31 -7.06
N LEU A 293 -1.49 6.28 -7.48
CA LEU A 293 -2.20 5.07 -7.84
C LEU A 293 -3.13 5.28 -9.04
N GLY A 294 -2.70 6.08 -10.02
CA GLY A 294 -3.26 6.23 -11.38
C GLY A 294 -4.74 6.63 -11.49
N GLN A 295 -5.15 7.24 -12.60
CA GLN A 295 -6.57 7.44 -12.94
C GLN A 295 -7.32 6.09 -12.97
N ALA A 296 -8.56 6.08 -12.46
CA ALA A 296 -9.53 5.01 -12.68
C ALA A 296 -10.47 5.45 -13.81
#